data_AF-A0AAV3Z6U9-F1
#
_entry.id   AF-A0AAV3Z6U9-F1
#
_cell.length_a   1.000
_cell.length_b   1.000
_cell.length_c   1.000
_cell.angle_alpha   90.00
_cell.angle_beta   90.00
_cell.angle_gamma   90.00
#
_symmetry.space_group_name_H-M   'P 1'
#
loop_
_entity.id
_entity.type
_entity.pdbx_description
1 polymer ?
#
loop_
_entity_poly.entity_id
_entity_poly.type
_entity_poly.pdbx_seq_one_letter_code
_entity_poly.pdbx_strand_id
1 'polypeptide(L)'
;MVVYKFIVESKVASRQVLIDLYRNLFKTGCLNSTQLILRKKSTTTNSLEDRAESDYQISDDSDLELNTEDLRNVSRLTPNQFKHYHGLPPDMPYKDLIHKRHRYAAYGSASGENPRIMWPSRSTILAMEEEEKEEGSKALIERLKEVQMEQEAAEEEKLERRKRIEQNMAQMPKWIAEYWQKQTQAHKEAAVRAAKKEALLEEARDYFGYKVQANDPKFQQMVEEKEEKEKAEAKKRKKEDKAKKLAARMAQEMAKVSKSAEKASS
;
A
#
# COMPACT_ATOMS: atom_id res chain seq x y z
N MET A 1 -7.01 8.19 17.90
CA MET A 1 -6.34 6.87 17.81
C MET A 1 -7.19 5.78 17.15
N VAL A 2 -8.53 5.84 17.20
CA VAL A 2 -9.42 4.81 16.62
C VAL A 2 -9.45 4.83 15.08
N VAL A 3 -9.36 6.01 14.46
CA VAL A 3 -9.46 6.17 12.99
C VAL A 3 -8.26 5.57 12.24
N TYR A 4 -7.05 5.67 12.80
CA TYR A 4 -5.84 5.12 12.18
C TYR A 4 -5.78 3.60 12.23
N LYS A 5 -6.39 2.97 13.24
CA LYS A 5 -6.44 1.50 13.35
C LYS A 5 -7.33 0.89 12.26
N PHE A 6 -8.46 1.53 11.96
CA PHE A 6 -9.40 1.10 10.92
C PHE A 6 -8.82 1.18 9.49
N ILE A 7 -7.99 2.19 9.21
CA ILE A 7 -7.35 2.38 7.90
C ILE A 7 -6.21 1.37 7.67
N VAL A 8 -5.48 1.01 8.72
CA VAL A 8 -4.43 -0.02 8.64
C VAL A 8 -5.06 -1.40 8.50
N GLU A 9 -6.13 -1.70 9.25
CA GLU A 9 -6.85 -2.97 9.15
C GLU A 9 -7.52 -3.16 7.78
N SER A 10 -8.06 -2.10 7.16
CA SER A 10 -8.67 -2.23 5.81
C SER A 10 -7.64 -2.49 4.69
N LYS A 11 -6.42 -1.93 4.81
CA LYS A 11 -5.33 -2.16 3.84
C LYS A 11 -4.69 -3.56 3.99
N VAL A 12 -4.68 -4.13 5.19
CA VAL A 12 -4.22 -5.51 5.42
C VAL A 12 -5.25 -6.51 4.89
N ALA A 13 -6.54 -6.24 5.09
CA ALA A 13 -7.63 -7.05 4.54
C ALA A 13 -7.63 -7.09 3.00
N SER A 14 -7.38 -5.96 2.33
CA SER A 14 -7.35 -5.92 0.86
C SER A 14 -6.15 -6.66 0.25
N ARG A 15 -4.98 -6.64 0.91
CA ARG A 15 -3.81 -7.42 0.48
C ARG A 15 -4.02 -8.93 0.67
N GLN A 16 -4.66 -9.34 1.76
CA GLN A 16 -4.91 -10.75 2.03
C GLN A 16 -5.90 -11.35 1.01
N VAL A 17 -6.95 -10.62 0.66
CA VAL A 17 -7.92 -11.02 -0.38
C VAL A 17 -7.27 -11.15 -1.76
N LEU A 18 -6.31 -10.28 -2.09
CA LEU A 18 -5.52 -10.37 -3.32
C LEU A 18 -4.63 -11.61 -3.35
N ILE A 19 -3.97 -11.94 -2.23
CA ILE A 19 -3.13 -13.16 -2.10
C ILE A 19 -3.98 -14.43 -2.24
N ASP A 20 -5.20 -14.43 -1.67
CA ASP A 20 -6.10 -15.59 -1.73
C ASP A 20 -6.73 -15.80 -3.12
N LEU A 21 -6.97 -14.71 -3.87
CA LEU A 21 -7.37 -14.80 -5.29
C LEU A 21 -6.25 -15.38 -6.17
N TYR A 22 -4.99 -14.97 -5.94
CA TYR A 22 -3.83 -15.53 -6.66
C TYR A 22 -3.55 -16.99 -6.31
N ARG A 23 -3.83 -17.41 -5.06
CA ARG A 23 -3.73 -18.83 -4.65
C ARG A 23 -4.80 -19.73 -5.27
N ASN A 24 -6.00 -19.22 -5.53
CA ASN A 24 -7.08 -19.96 -6.18
C ASN A 24 -6.88 -20.12 -7.69
N LEU A 25 -6.22 -19.16 -8.35
CA LEU A 25 -5.84 -19.26 -9.77
C LEU A 25 -4.77 -20.33 -10.04
N PHE A 26 -3.94 -20.69 -9.05
CA PHE A 26 -2.89 -21.70 -9.19
C PHE A 26 -3.35 -23.14 -8.86
N LYS A 27 -4.54 -23.32 -8.29
CA LYS A 27 -5.06 -24.65 -7.88
C LYS A 27 -6.01 -25.32 -8.87
N THR A 28 -6.46 -24.62 -9.91
CA THR A 28 -7.39 -25.16 -10.92
C THR A 28 -6.73 -25.58 -12.24
N GLY A 29 -5.39 -25.47 -12.34
CA GLY A 29 -4.62 -25.88 -13.51
C GLY A 29 -4.12 -27.32 -13.45
N CYS A 30 -5.00 -28.31 -13.28
CA CYS A 30 -4.65 -29.73 -13.47
C CYS A 30 -5.86 -30.47 -14.05
N LEU A 31 -6.13 -30.22 -15.33
CA LEU A 31 -7.05 -31.04 -16.11
C LEU A 31 -6.27 -32.20 -16.70
N ASN A 32 -6.61 -33.40 -16.23
CA ASN A 32 -6.16 -34.69 -16.73
C ASN A 32 -6.41 -34.79 -18.25
N SER A 33 -5.35 -34.71 -19.04
CA SER A 33 -5.38 -35.10 -20.46
C SER A 33 -5.13 -36.59 -20.57
N THR A 34 -6.15 -37.40 -20.26
CA THR A 34 -6.20 -38.78 -20.74
C THR A 34 -6.68 -38.74 -22.18
N GLN A 35 -5.76 -38.89 -23.13
CA GLN A 35 -6.10 -39.08 -24.53
C GLN A 35 -6.91 -40.37 -24.69
N LEU A 36 -8.20 -40.22 -25.00
CA LEU A 36 -9.05 -41.29 -25.49
C LEU A 36 -8.54 -41.73 -26.87
N ILE A 37 -8.05 -42.96 -26.95
CA ILE A 37 -7.81 -43.68 -28.21
C ILE A 37 -9.18 -43.95 -28.85
N LEU A 38 -9.65 -43.04 -29.69
CA LEU A 38 -10.80 -43.26 -30.55
C LEU A 38 -10.35 -44.01 -31.81
N ARG A 39 -10.46 -45.34 -31.72
CA ARG A 39 -10.43 -46.27 -32.84
C ARG A 39 -11.60 -45.96 -33.79
N LYS A 40 -11.36 -45.15 -34.83
CA LYS A 40 -12.36 -44.94 -35.90
C LYS A 40 -12.49 -46.23 -36.71
N LYS A 41 -13.57 -46.97 -36.47
CA LYS A 41 -14.11 -47.96 -37.41
C LYS A 41 -14.89 -47.22 -38.50
N SER A 42 -14.62 -47.64 -39.73
CA SER A 42 -15.36 -47.47 -40.98
C SER A 42 -16.80 -46.95 -40.88
N THR A 43 -17.11 -45.89 -41.63
CA THR A 43 -18.44 -45.62 -42.14
C THR A 43 -18.44 -45.75 -43.66
N THR A 44 -19.11 -46.80 -44.11
CA THR A 44 -19.60 -47.02 -45.47
C THR A 44 -20.57 -45.90 -45.84
N THR A 45 -20.28 -45.19 -46.92
CA THR A 45 -21.30 -44.56 -47.75
C THR A 45 -21.02 -44.94 -49.20
N ASN A 46 -21.97 -45.66 -49.78
CA ASN A 46 -22.05 -45.96 -51.20
C ASN A 46 -21.94 -44.68 -52.03
N SER A 47 -20.98 -44.68 -52.94
CA SER A 47 -21.10 -44.05 -54.27
C SER A 47 -20.39 -44.98 -55.25
N LEU A 48 -21.13 -46.01 -55.66
CA LEU A 48 -20.84 -46.79 -56.86
C LEU A 48 -21.20 -45.89 -58.04
N GLU A 49 -20.20 -45.40 -58.74
CA GLU A 49 -20.16 -45.13 -60.19
C GLU A 49 -18.89 -44.32 -60.46
N ASP A 50 -17.87 -45.04 -60.92
CA ASP A 50 -16.75 -44.61 -61.78
C ASP A 50 -15.60 -45.62 -61.62
N ARG A 51 -15.89 -46.86 -62.03
CA ARG A 51 -14.87 -47.86 -62.27
C ARG A 51 -14.46 -47.74 -63.74
N ALA A 52 -13.65 -46.71 -64.02
CA ALA A 52 -12.85 -46.66 -65.23
C ALA A 52 -11.54 -47.42 -64.97
N GLU A 53 -11.20 -48.34 -65.87
CA GLU A 53 -9.93 -49.05 -65.92
C GLU A 53 -8.73 -48.18 -65.53
N SER A 54 -7.99 -48.58 -64.48
CA SER A 54 -6.59 -48.21 -64.35
C SER A 54 -5.75 -49.47 -64.48
N ASP A 55 -5.03 -49.54 -65.60
CA ASP A 55 -4.08 -50.57 -65.98
C ASP A 55 -3.20 -51.01 -64.80
N TYR A 56 -3.13 -52.34 -64.63
CA TYR A 56 -2.07 -53.00 -63.90
C TYR A 56 -0.79 -52.88 -64.75
N GLN A 57 -0.09 -51.75 -64.66
CA GLN A 57 1.28 -51.64 -65.13
C GLN A 57 2.18 -52.37 -64.12
N ILE A 58 2.55 -53.59 -64.47
CA ILE A 58 3.77 -54.24 -63.97
C ILE A 58 4.91 -53.34 -64.47
N SER A 59 5.42 -52.45 -63.61
CA SER A 59 6.64 -51.71 -63.92
C SER A 59 7.81 -52.68 -63.81
N ASP A 60 8.50 -52.86 -64.94
CA ASP A 60 9.73 -53.62 -65.04
C ASP A 60 10.74 -53.22 -63.95
N ASP A 61 11.19 -54.23 -63.20
CA ASP A 61 12.41 -54.21 -62.38
C ASP A 61 13.60 -53.85 -63.27
N SER A 62 13.93 -52.57 -63.33
CA SER A 62 15.23 -52.11 -63.82
C SER A 62 15.66 -50.87 -63.03
N ASP A 63 16.78 -51.05 -62.34
CA ASP A 63 17.63 -50.02 -61.74
C ASP A 63 17.30 -49.52 -60.32
N LEU A 64 16.93 -50.44 -59.41
CA LEU A 64 17.34 -50.30 -58.00
C LEU A 64 18.82 -50.68 -57.90
N GLU A 65 19.71 -49.72 -58.07
CA GLU A 65 21.11 -49.85 -57.65
C GLU A 65 21.14 -50.11 -56.14
N LEU A 66 21.08 -51.38 -55.73
CA LEU A 66 21.28 -51.77 -54.34
C LEU A 66 22.68 -51.31 -53.94
N ASN A 67 22.76 -50.38 -52.97
CA ASN A 67 24.04 -49.92 -52.44
C ASN A 67 24.86 -51.14 -52.04
N THR A 68 26.12 -51.19 -52.50
CA THR A 68 27.03 -52.31 -52.20
C THR A 68 27.18 -52.58 -50.69
N GLU A 69 26.90 -51.59 -49.86
CA GLU A 69 26.89 -51.66 -48.40
C GLU A 69 25.68 -52.44 -47.83
N ASP A 70 24.51 -52.32 -48.46
CA ASP A 70 23.29 -53.04 -48.04
C ASP A 70 23.44 -54.55 -48.32
N LEU A 71 24.11 -54.92 -49.40
CA LEU A 71 24.45 -56.31 -49.74
C LEU A 71 25.47 -56.94 -48.78
N ARG A 72 26.29 -56.13 -48.10
CA ARG A 72 27.28 -56.60 -47.11
C ARG A 72 26.70 -56.78 -45.71
N ASN A 73 25.50 -56.26 -45.46
CA ASN A 73 24.87 -56.31 -44.15
C ASN A 73 24.18 -57.66 -43.89
N VAL A 74 24.82 -58.54 -43.11
CA VAL A 74 24.28 -59.87 -42.75
C VAL A 74 23.29 -59.82 -41.57
N SER A 75 23.24 -58.71 -40.83
CA SER A 75 22.44 -58.58 -39.60
C SER A 75 20.92 -58.58 -39.81
N ARG A 76 20.47 -58.39 -41.07
CA ARG A 76 19.05 -58.21 -41.46
C ARG A 76 18.34 -57.07 -40.72
N LEU A 77 19.08 -56.22 -39.99
CA LEU A 77 18.54 -55.02 -39.37
C LEU A 77 18.19 -53.99 -40.44
N THR A 78 17.20 -53.15 -40.15
CA THR A 78 16.94 -52.00 -41.02
C THR A 78 18.16 -51.07 -41.04
N PRO A 79 18.39 -50.30 -42.12
CA PRO A 79 19.58 -49.43 -42.23
C PRO A 79 19.78 -48.50 -41.03
N ASN A 80 18.69 -47.96 -40.46
CA ASN A 80 18.76 -47.09 -39.29
C ASN A 80 19.03 -47.85 -37.98
N GLN A 81 18.53 -49.08 -37.83
CA GLN A 81 18.86 -49.94 -36.68
C GLN A 81 20.33 -50.36 -36.70
N PHE A 82 20.86 -50.68 -37.89
CA PHE A 82 22.27 -50.97 -38.09
C PHE A 82 23.15 -49.76 -37.75
N LYS A 83 22.83 -48.58 -38.29
CA LYS A 83 23.54 -47.33 -37.97
C LYS A 83 23.52 -47.03 -36.48
N HIS A 84 22.36 -47.18 -35.83
CA HIS A 84 22.23 -46.99 -34.39
C HIS A 84 23.13 -47.94 -33.58
N TYR A 85 23.17 -49.23 -33.92
CA TYR A 85 24.03 -50.22 -33.26
C TYR A 85 25.53 -49.87 -33.39
N HIS A 86 25.92 -49.29 -34.52
CA HIS A 86 27.28 -48.85 -34.78
C HIS A 86 27.58 -47.41 -34.32
N GLY A 87 26.65 -46.75 -33.60
CA GLY A 87 26.82 -45.37 -33.13
C GLY A 87 26.87 -44.33 -34.25
N LEU A 88 26.39 -44.69 -35.43
CA LEU A 88 26.30 -43.82 -36.60
C LEU A 88 24.95 -43.08 -36.62
N PRO A 89 24.91 -41.87 -37.19
CA PRO A 89 23.69 -41.09 -37.25
C PRO A 89 22.62 -41.76 -38.13
N PRO A 90 21.35 -41.73 -37.71
CA PRO A 90 20.26 -42.28 -38.51
C PRO A 90 20.01 -41.43 -39.75
N ASP A 91 19.75 -42.10 -40.87
CA ASP A 91 19.44 -41.48 -42.15
C ASP A 91 17.96 -41.13 -42.22
N MET A 92 17.62 -39.99 -41.61
CA MET A 92 16.27 -39.46 -41.57
C MET A 92 16.33 -37.98 -41.98
N PRO A 93 15.65 -37.54 -43.05
CA PRO A 93 15.68 -36.14 -43.46
C PRO A 93 14.73 -35.32 -42.58
N TYR A 94 15.16 -34.95 -41.37
CA TYR A 94 14.40 -34.01 -40.55
C TYR A 94 14.35 -32.64 -41.23
N LYS A 95 13.16 -32.05 -41.32
CA LYS A 95 12.98 -30.69 -41.87
C LYS A 95 13.29 -29.62 -40.83
N ASP A 96 12.99 -29.90 -39.56
CA ASP A 96 13.10 -28.91 -38.50
C ASP A 96 14.55 -28.68 -38.04
N LEU A 97 14.88 -27.42 -37.77
CA LEU A 97 16.21 -27.03 -37.29
C LEU A 97 16.54 -27.64 -35.92
N ILE A 98 15.56 -27.80 -35.04
CA ILE A 98 15.75 -28.36 -33.68
C ILE A 98 16.30 -29.78 -33.76
N HIS A 99 15.69 -30.63 -34.58
CA HIS A 99 16.10 -32.03 -34.76
C HIS A 99 17.49 -32.14 -35.40
N LYS A 100 17.80 -31.26 -36.38
CA LYS A 100 19.14 -31.17 -36.97
C LYS A 100 20.19 -30.75 -35.94
N ARG A 101 19.87 -29.77 -35.09
CA ARG A 101 20.75 -29.33 -34.01
C ARG A 101 21.01 -30.46 -33.02
N HIS A 102 19.97 -31.16 -32.60
CA HIS A 102 20.11 -32.29 -31.69
C HIS A 102 20.95 -33.42 -32.28
N ARG A 103 20.75 -33.74 -33.57
CA ARG A 103 21.55 -34.74 -34.28
C ARG A 103 23.03 -34.38 -34.32
N TYR A 104 23.36 -33.15 -34.72
CA TYR A 104 24.75 -32.71 -34.77
C TYR A 104 25.37 -32.63 -33.37
N ALA A 105 24.61 -32.28 -32.33
CA ALA A 105 25.08 -32.35 -30.95
C ALA A 105 25.42 -33.79 -30.50
N ALA A 106 24.64 -34.79 -30.95
CA ALA A 106 24.85 -36.18 -30.60
C ALA A 106 25.97 -36.87 -31.38
N TYR A 107 26.06 -36.64 -32.70
CA TYR A 107 26.97 -37.36 -33.60
C TYR A 107 28.09 -36.48 -34.18
N GLY A 108 28.11 -35.18 -33.88
CA GLY A 108 29.10 -34.24 -34.40
C GLY A 108 29.09 -34.14 -35.92
N SER A 109 30.29 -34.03 -36.51
CA SER A 109 30.48 -33.96 -37.97
C SER A 109 30.04 -35.22 -38.71
N ALA A 110 29.96 -36.38 -38.03
CA ALA A 110 29.49 -37.62 -38.65
C ALA A 110 28.02 -37.51 -39.11
N SER A 111 27.24 -36.60 -38.50
CA SER A 111 25.84 -36.32 -38.89
C SER A 111 25.66 -35.76 -40.29
N GLY A 112 26.73 -35.25 -40.92
CA GLY A 112 26.65 -34.60 -42.23
C GLY A 112 25.96 -33.24 -42.23
N GLU A 113 25.51 -32.74 -41.08
CA GLU A 113 24.86 -31.43 -40.95
C GLU A 113 25.92 -30.32 -40.82
N ASN A 114 25.62 -29.14 -41.37
CA ASN A 114 26.51 -27.99 -41.28
C ASN A 114 26.51 -27.40 -39.85
N PRO A 115 27.68 -27.18 -39.20
CA PRO A 115 27.76 -26.64 -37.84
C PRO A 115 27.13 -25.25 -37.69
N ARG A 116 27.04 -24.48 -38.78
CA ARG A 116 26.39 -23.16 -38.83
C ARG A 116 24.94 -23.20 -38.31
N ILE A 117 24.26 -24.34 -38.45
CA ILE A 117 22.87 -24.51 -38.00
C ILE A 117 22.74 -24.29 -36.49
N MET A 118 23.79 -24.50 -35.69
CA MET A 118 23.79 -24.26 -34.23
C MET A 118 23.51 -22.82 -33.87
N TRP A 119 24.00 -21.89 -34.69
CA TRP A 119 23.86 -20.47 -34.41
C TRP A 119 22.51 -19.95 -34.95
N PRO A 120 21.86 -19.02 -34.23
CA PRO A 120 20.68 -18.33 -34.73
C PRO A 120 20.99 -17.54 -36.01
N SER A 121 19.95 -17.28 -36.81
CA SER A 121 20.07 -16.37 -37.96
C SER A 121 20.23 -14.93 -37.48
N ARG A 122 20.76 -14.06 -38.35
CA ARG A 122 20.90 -12.64 -38.03
C ARG A 122 19.58 -11.98 -37.64
N SER A 123 18.48 -12.36 -38.29
CA SER A 123 17.14 -11.85 -37.94
C SER A 123 16.72 -12.26 -36.53
N THR A 124 16.96 -13.52 -36.15
CA THR A 124 16.63 -13.99 -34.79
C THR A 124 17.52 -13.35 -33.72
N ILE A 125 18.79 -13.07 -34.01
CA ILE A 125 19.67 -12.32 -33.09
C ILE A 125 19.11 -10.92 -32.85
N LEU A 126 18.71 -10.20 -33.90
CA LEU A 126 18.13 -8.86 -33.75
C LEU A 126 16.84 -8.87 -32.93
N ALA A 127 15.96 -9.85 -33.17
CA ALA A 127 14.74 -10.00 -32.37
C ALA A 127 15.05 -10.28 -30.88
N MET A 128 16.04 -11.12 -30.60
CA MET A 128 16.49 -11.38 -29.22
C MET A 128 17.10 -10.11 -28.57
N GLU A 129 17.88 -9.32 -29.32
CA GLU A 129 18.43 -8.06 -28.83
C GLU A 129 17.36 -7.00 -28.55
N GLU A 130 16.25 -7.01 -29.30
CA GLU A 130 15.10 -6.14 -29.07
C GLU A 130 14.31 -6.59 -27.83
N GLU A 131 14.03 -7.89 -27.72
CA GLU A 131 13.40 -8.50 -26.54
C GLU A 131 14.23 -8.24 -25.26
N GLU A 132 15.55 -8.40 -25.32
CA GLU A 132 16.45 -8.08 -24.19
C GLU A 132 16.44 -6.60 -23.81
N LYS A 133 16.15 -5.68 -24.74
CA LYS A 133 16.04 -4.24 -24.44
C LYS A 133 14.66 -3.88 -23.88
N GLU A 134 13.62 -4.56 -24.33
CA GLU A 134 12.23 -4.32 -23.90
C GLU A 134 11.91 -5.00 -22.56
N GLU A 135 12.25 -6.29 -22.45
CA GLU A 135 11.97 -7.12 -21.27
C GLU A 135 13.09 -7.06 -20.25
N GLY A 136 14.34 -6.98 -20.73
CA GLY A 136 15.49 -6.82 -19.85
C GLY A 136 15.37 -5.51 -19.09
N SER A 137 15.50 -5.60 -17.78
CA SER A 137 15.62 -4.39 -16.97
C SER A 137 16.78 -3.53 -17.47
N LYS A 138 16.59 -2.21 -17.37
CA LYS A 138 17.58 -1.14 -17.61
C LYS A 138 19.04 -1.54 -17.40
N ALA A 139 19.94 -0.87 -18.11
CA ALA A 139 21.37 -1.13 -17.97
C ALA A 139 21.81 -1.07 -16.49
N LEU A 140 22.79 -1.90 -16.11
CA LEU A 140 23.23 -2.02 -14.71
C LEU A 140 23.54 -0.65 -14.08
N ILE A 141 24.19 0.24 -14.85
CA ILE A 141 24.54 1.59 -14.43
C ILE A 141 23.29 2.42 -14.10
N GLU A 142 22.23 2.29 -14.88
CA GLU A 142 20.98 3.02 -14.66
C GLU A 142 20.28 2.53 -13.40
N ARG A 143 20.24 1.22 -13.19
CA ARG A 143 19.69 0.63 -11.96
C ARG A 143 20.45 1.08 -10.71
N LEU A 144 21.78 1.15 -10.79
CA LEU A 144 22.58 1.65 -9.66
C LEU A 144 22.27 3.11 -9.34
N LYS A 145 22.07 3.95 -10.37
CA LYS A 145 21.64 5.34 -10.16
C LYS A 145 20.28 5.41 -9.51
N GLU A 146 19.32 4.59 -9.93
CA GLU A 146 17.99 4.54 -9.31
C GLU A 146 18.05 4.16 -7.84
N VAL A 147 18.83 3.12 -7.50
CA VAL A 147 19.06 2.71 -6.11
C VAL A 147 19.70 3.84 -5.29
N GLN A 148 20.65 4.58 -5.86
CA GLN A 148 21.25 5.73 -5.19
C GLN A 148 20.22 6.84 -4.93
N MET A 149 19.43 7.21 -5.95
CA MET A 149 18.37 8.21 -5.82
C MET A 149 17.32 7.82 -4.78
N GLU A 150 16.93 6.55 -4.73
CA GLU A 150 15.99 6.03 -3.72
C GLU A 150 16.58 6.10 -2.31
N GLN A 151 17.87 5.78 -2.16
CA GLN A 151 18.57 5.89 -0.88
C GLN A 151 18.65 7.32 -0.39
N GLU A 152 19.05 8.25 -1.26
CA GLU A 152 19.13 9.68 -0.95
C GLU A 152 17.77 10.23 -0.53
N ALA A 153 16.70 9.94 -1.28
CA ALA A 153 15.34 10.37 -0.94
C ALA A 153 14.87 9.80 0.41
N ALA A 154 15.18 8.53 0.70
CA ALA A 154 14.84 7.90 1.98
C ALA A 154 15.65 8.49 3.15
N GLU A 155 16.89 8.90 2.92
CA GLU A 155 17.71 9.60 3.92
C GLU A 155 17.19 11.00 4.20
N GLU A 156 16.81 11.75 3.16
CA GLU A 156 16.19 13.07 3.30
C GLU A 156 14.89 13.00 4.12
N GLU A 157 13.99 12.04 3.83
CA GLU A 157 12.76 11.87 4.61
C GLU A 157 13.05 11.57 6.09
N LYS A 158 14.05 10.72 6.37
CA LYS A 158 14.49 10.43 7.73
C LYS A 158 15.03 11.67 8.43
N LEU A 159 15.81 12.49 7.73
CA LEU A 159 16.38 13.73 8.28
C LEU A 159 15.28 14.75 8.57
N GLU A 160 14.34 14.96 7.65
CA GLU A 160 13.19 15.84 7.88
C GLU A 160 12.37 15.38 9.08
N ARG A 161 12.09 14.08 9.19
CA ARG A 161 11.38 13.52 10.33
C ARG A 161 12.12 13.79 11.64
N ARG A 162 13.44 13.58 11.67
CA ARG A 162 14.27 13.86 12.85
C ARG A 162 14.21 15.33 13.24
N LYS A 163 14.35 16.25 12.27
CA LYS A 163 14.25 17.71 12.49
C LYS A 163 12.89 18.10 13.07
N ARG A 164 11.79 17.54 12.55
CA ARG A 164 10.43 17.80 13.08
C ARG A 164 10.27 17.29 14.51
N ILE A 165 10.80 16.09 14.80
CA ILE A 165 10.78 15.54 16.16
C ILE A 165 11.57 16.43 17.10
N GLU A 166 12.76 16.87 16.72
CA GLU A 166 13.62 17.75 17.53
C GLU A 166 12.93 19.08 17.84
N GLN A 167 12.33 19.72 16.83
CA GLN A 167 11.56 20.96 17.02
C GLN A 167 10.39 20.78 18.00
N ASN A 168 9.64 19.68 17.86
CA ASN A 168 8.54 19.38 18.78
C ASN A 168 9.06 19.10 20.19
N MET A 169 10.13 18.33 20.32
CA MET A 169 10.76 18.02 21.61
C MET A 169 11.28 19.27 22.32
N ALA A 170 11.79 20.26 21.58
CA ALA A 170 12.18 21.55 22.15
C ALA A 170 10.97 22.34 22.71
N GLN A 171 9.79 22.20 22.10
CA GLN A 171 8.55 22.86 22.56
C GLN A 171 7.83 22.10 23.69
N MET A 172 8.03 20.78 23.80
CA MET A 172 7.42 19.93 24.83
C MET A 172 7.48 20.48 26.26
N PRO A 173 8.63 20.95 26.80
CA PRO A 173 8.68 21.43 28.19
C PRO A 173 7.74 22.62 28.44
N LYS A 174 7.57 23.51 27.46
CA LYS A 174 6.61 24.62 27.54
C LYS A 174 5.17 24.10 27.62
N TRP A 175 4.78 23.17 26.76
CA TRP A 175 3.43 22.59 26.78
C TRP A 175 3.14 21.81 28.06
N ILE A 176 4.13 21.08 28.59
CA ILE A 176 4.01 20.40 29.88
C ILE A 176 3.74 21.42 30.99
N ALA A 177 4.50 22.51 31.05
CA ALA A 177 4.29 23.56 32.04
C ALA A 177 2.89 24.19 31.92
N GLU A 178 2.46 24.54 30.71
CA GLU A 178 1.12 25.09 30.45
C GLU A 178 0.00 24.12 30.85
N TYR A 179 0.19 22.82 30.60
CA TYR A 179 -0.77 21.78 31.00
C TYR A 179 -0.92 21.71 32.53
N TRP A 180 0.20 21.64 33.26
CA TRP A 180 0.17 21.61 34.72
C TRP A 180 -0.41 22.90 35.31
N GLN A 181 -0.11 24.05 34.71
CA GLN A 181 -0.72 25.32 35.11
C GLN A 181 -2.25 25.30 34.94
N LYS A 182 -2.76 24.84 33.79
CA LYS A 182 -4.20 24.69 33.57
C LYS A 182 -4.83 23.71 34.55
N GLN A 183 -4.18 22.58 34.81
CA GLN A 183 -4.69 21.56 35.73
C GLN A 183 -4.76 22.09 37.16
N THR A 184 -3.73 22.80 37.62
CA THR A 184 -3.71 23.40 38.97
C THR A 184 -4.74 24.53 39.10
N GLN A 185 -4.92 25.36 38.08
CA GLN A 185 -5.98 26.39 38.06
C GLN A 185 -7.37 25.76 38.11
N ALA A 186 -7.64 24.75 37.29
CA ALA A 186 -8.91 24.02 37.29
C ALA A 186 -9.20 23.39 38.67
N HIS A 187 -8.19 22.80 39.31
CA HIS A 187 -8.32 22.24 40.65
C HIS A 187 -8.62 23.31 41.70
N LYS A 188 -7.90 24.45 41.66
CA LYS A 188 -8.14 25.59 42.56
C LYS A 188 -9.55 26.15 42.38
N GLU A 189 -10.00 26.34 41.14
CA GLU A 189 -11.35 26.81 40.86
C GLU A 189 -12.42 25.82 41.33
N ALA A 190 -12.21 24.52 41.12
CA ALA A 190 -13.12 23.49 41.61
C ALA A 190 -13.20 23.49 43.14
N ALA A 191 -12.07 23.61 43.83
CA ALA A 191 -12.03 23.71 45.29
C ALA A 191 -12.74 24.98 45.80
N VAL A 192 -12.52 26.13 45.17
CA VAL A 192 -13.22 27.38 45.52
C VAL A 192 -14.73 27.26 45.28
N ARG A 193 -15.16 26.64 44.17
CA ARG A 193 -16.59 26.40 43.91
C ARG A 193 -17.19 25.45 44.95
N ALA A 194 -16.46 24.40 45.34
CA ALA A 194 -16.90 23.46 46.37
C ALA A 194 -17.05 24.15 47.73
N ALA A 195 -16.07 24.94 48.15
CA ALA A 195 -16.11 25.70 49.39
C ALA A 195 -17.26 26.74 49.41
N LYS A 196 -17.49 27.45 48.30
CA LYS A 196 -18.63 28.37 48.16
C LYS A 196 -19.96 27.64 48.26
N LYS A 197 -20.08 26.46 47.63
CA LYS A 197 -21.28 25.63 47.69
C LYS A 197 -21.53 25.14 49.12
N GLU A 198 -20.49 24.70 49.82
CA GLU A 198 -20.58 24.26 51.22
C GLU A 198 -21.02 25.40 52.14
N ALA A 199 -20.41 26.58 52.01
CA ALA A 199 -20.81 27.78 52.77
C ALA A 199 -22.28 28.16 52.55
N LEU A 200 -22.77 28.10 51.29
CA LEU A 200 -24.18 28.36 50.99
C LEU A 200 -25.13 27.32 51.60
N LEU A 201 -24.72 26.05 51.64
CA LEU A 201 -25.51 24.99 52.25
C LEU A 201 -25.54 25.08 53.78
N GLU A 202 -24.44 25.51 54.40
CA GLU A 202 -24.38 25.77 55.84
C GLU A 202 -25.29 26.95 56.22
N GLU A 203 -25.23 28.04 55.46
CA GLU A 203 -26.11 29.19 55.70
C GLU A 203 -27.60 28.84 55.48
N ALA A 204 -27.91 28.01 54.49
CA ALA A 204 -29.26 27.49 54.29
C ALA A 204 -29.72 26.61 55.47
N ARG A 205 -28.81 25.82 56.04
CA ARG A 205 -29.09 25.01 57.23
C ARG A 205 -29.40 25.89 58.44
N ASP A 206 -28.71 27.00 58.61
CA ASP A 206 -28.99 27.96 59.69
C ASP A 206 -30.33 28.67 59.50
N TYR A 207 -30.68 29.04 58.26
CA TYR A 207 -31.95 29.71 57.95
C TYR A 207 -33.17 28.79 58.11
N PHE A 208 -33.06 27.53 57.66
CA PHE A 208 -34.19 26.58 57.68
C PHE A 208 -34.22 25.65 58.90
N GLY A 209 -33.10 25.47 59.61
CA GLY A 209 -32.99 24.63 60.81
C GLY A 209 -32.82 23.12 60.54
N TYR A 210 -32.73 22.68 59.29
CA TYR A 210 -32.50 21.28 58.91
C TYR A 210 -31.54 21.16 57.71
N LYS A 211 -31.04 19.96 57.42
CA LYS A 211 -30.09 19.72 56.31
C LYS A 211 -30.82 19.79 54.97
N VAL A 212 -30.57 20.84 54.19
CA VAL A 212 -31.15 21.06 52.85
C VAL A 212 -30.15 20.65 51.77
N GLN A 213 -30.65 20.06 50.68
CA GLN A 213 -29.83 19.66 49.52
C GLN A 213 -29.84 20.75 48.45
N ALA A 214 -28.79 20.83 47.62
CA ALA A 214 -28.66 21.86 46.58
C ALA A 214 -29.76 21.81 45.48
N ASN A 215 -30.45 20.69 45.34
CA ASN A 215 -31.50 20.49 44.32
C ASN A 215 -32.90 20.82 44.85
N ASP A 216 -33.05 21.21 46.11
CA ASP A 216 -34.34 21.51 46.73
C ASP A 216 -34.89 22.85 46.19
N PRO A 217 -36.16 22.94 45.76
CA PRO A 217 -36.77 24.19 45.30
C PRO A 217 -36.70 25.32 46.35
N LYS A 218 -36.71 24.98 47.64
CA LYS A 218 -36.65 25.97 48.73
C LYS A 218 -35.26 26.61 48.87
N PHE A 219 -34.21 25.84 48.53
CA PHE A 219 -32.84 26.36 48.48
C PHE A 219 -32.65 27.33 47.31
N GLN A 220 -33.24 27.02 46.15
CA GLN A 220 -33.18 27.87 44.96
C GLN A 220 -33.81 29.24 45.19
N GLN A 221 -35.01 29.29 45.80
CA GLN A 221 -35.68 30.55 46.15
C GLN A 221 -34.85 31.42 47.10
N MET A 222 -34.21 30.80 48.10
CA MET A 222 -33.35 31.53 49.06
C MET A 222 -32.10 32.11 48.38
N VAL A 223 -31.47 31.35 47.46
CA VAL A 223 -30.32 31.84 46.69
C VAL A 223 -30.73 32.99 45.77
N GLU A 224 -31.88 32.90 45.10
CA GLU A 224 -32.42 33.97 44.24
C GLU A 224 -32.67 35.26 45.03
N GLU A 225 -33.32 35.18 46.20
CA GLU A 225 -33.55 36.34 47.06
C GLU A 225 -32.22 37.00 47.53
N LYS A 226 -31.20 36.19 47.82
CA LYS A 226 -29.87 36.70 48.19
C LYS A 226 -29.17 37.38 47.03
N GLU A 227 -29.19 36.78 45.84
CA GLU A 227 -28.61 37.41 44.65
C GLU A 227 -29.29 38.74 44.33
N GLU A 228 -30.61 38.85 44.52
CA GLU A 228 -31.33 40.11 44.32
C GLU A 228 -30.94 41.18 45.34
N LYS A 229 -30.81 40.80 46.62
CA LYS A 229 -30.34 41.69 47.69
C LYS A 229 -28.90 42.15 47.43
N GLU A 230 -27.99 41.25 47.10
CA GLU A 230 -26.60 41.58 46.77
C GLU A 230 -26.49 42.44 45.50
N LYS A 231 -27.27 42.16 44.44
CA LYS A 231 -27.31 43.00 43.23
C LYS A 231 -27.82 44.40 43.55
N ALA A 232 -28.83 44.53 44.42
CA ALA A 232 -29.36 45.83 44.85
C ALA A 232 -28.33 46.61 45.68
N GLU A 233 -27.63 45.96 46.61
CA GLU A 233 -26.56 46.57 47.40
C GLU A 233 -25.35 46.95 46.55
N ALA A 234 -24.92 46.09 45.63
CA ALA A 234 -23.82 46.40 44.71
C ALA A 234 -24.16 47.60 43.81
N LYS A 235 -25.41 47.74 43.37
CA LYS A 235 -25.87 48.93 42.64
C LYS A 235 -25.83 50.19 43.51
N LYS A 236 -26.20 50.11 44.78
CA LYS A 236 -26.12 51.24 45.74
C LYS A 236 -24.66 51.64 46.02
N ARG A 237 -23.78 50.67 46.35
CA ARG A 237 -22.35 50.90 46.55
C ARG A 237 -21.67 51.50 45.32
N LYS A 238 -21.99 51.01 44.12
CA LYS A 238 -21.49 51.61 42.86
C LYS A 238 -21.96 53.06 42.64
N LYS A 239 -23.17 53.42 43.07
CA LYS A 239 -23.66 54.81 43.00
C LYS A 239 -22.93 55.70 44.00
N GLU A 240 -22.72 55.21 45.22
CA GLU A 240 -21.98 55.92 46.27
C GLU A 240 -20.50 56.11 45.92
N ASP A 241 -19.83 55.09 45.36
CA ASP A 241 -18.43 55.19 44.92
C ASP A 241 -18.26 56.18 43.76
N LYS A 242 -19.24 56.24 42.85
CA LYS A 242 -19.27 57.24 41.78
C LYS A 242 -19.49 58.65 42.35
N ALA A 243 -20.39 58.81 43.30
CA ALA A 243 -20.63 60.09 43.98
C ALA A 243 -19.38 60.55 44.77
N LYS A 244 -18.69 59.65 45.47
CA LYS A 244 -17.43 59.92 46.17
C LYS A 244 -16.30 60.30 45.21
N LYS A 245 -16.17 59.60 44.06
CA LYS A 245 -15.17 59.94 43.02
C LYS A 245 -15.45 61.30 42.37
N LEU A 246 -16.72 61.64 42.15
CA LEU A 246 -17.13 62.96 41.64
C LEU A 246 -16.87 64.06 42.67
N ALA A 247 -17.24 63.85 43.94
CA ALA A 247 -16.95 64.80 45.02
C ALA A 247 -15.43 65.01 45.20
N ALA A 248 -14.62 63.94 45.11
CA ALA A 248 -13.17 64.04 45.15
C ALA A 248 -12.59 64.82 43.94
N ARG A 249 -13.15 64.63 42.73
CA ARG A 249 -12.77 65.44 41.56
C ARG A 249 -13.14 66.92 41.73
N MET A 250 -14.35 67.22 42.21
CA MET A 250 -14.79 68.60 42.49
C MET A 250 -13.93 69.24 43.58
N ALA A 251 -13.56 68.53 44.64
CA ALA A 251 -12.66 69.03 45.67
C ALA A 251 -11.24 69.29 45.15
N GLN A 252 -10.72 68.43 44.25
CA GLN A 252 -9.44 68.66 43.58
C GLN A 252 -9.49 69.85 42.62
N GLU A 253 -10.61 70.08 41.93
CA GLU A 253 -10.81 71.27 41.09
C GLU A 253 -10.92 72.54 41.93
N MET A 254 -11.67 72.53 43.04
CA MET A 254 -11.76 73.66 43.97
C MET A 254 -10.41 73.98 44.63
N ALA A 255 -9.59 72.97 44.96
CA ALA A 255 -8.24 73.16 45.47
C ALA A 255 -7.24 73.66 44.41
N LYS A 256 -7.51 73.43 43.12
CA LYS A 256 -6.74 74.03 42.02
C LYS A 256 -7.16 75.48 41.79
N VAL A 257 -8.46 75.78 41.86
CA VAL A 257 -9.00 77.14 41.72
C VAL A 257 -8.56 78.05 42.87
N SER A 258 -8.54 77.57 44.12
CA SER A 258 -8.04 78.34 45.26
C SER A 258 -6.53 78.62 45.16
N LYS A 259 -5.73 77.64 44.73
CA LYS A 259 -4.29 77.84 44.46
C LYS A 259 -4.01 78.78 43.29
N SER A 260 -4.90 78.88 42.30
CA SER A 260 -4.79 79.88 41.23
C SER A 260 -5.26 81.28 41.67
N ALA A 261 -6.15 81.37 42.67
CA ALA A 261 -6.62 82.65 43.22
C ALA A 261 -5.60 83.29 44.18
N GLU A 262 -4.93 82.51 45.05
CA GLU A 262 -3.84 83.02 45.91
C GLU A 262 -2.60 83.47 45.13
N LYS A 263 -2.37 82.93 43.92
CA LYS A 263 -1.28 83.34 43.04
C LYS A 263 -1.56 84.61 42.22
N ALA A 264 -2.80 85.10 42.23
CA ALA A 264 -3.23 86.31 41.53
C ALA A 264 -3.38 87.54 42.46
N SER A 265 -3.20 87.36 43.78
CA SER A 265 -3.28 88.42 44.79
C SER A 265 -1.94 88.71 45.50
N SER A 266 -0.81 88.32 44.91
CA SER A 266 0.57 88.71 45.30
C SER A 266 1.30 89.26 44.09
#